data_AF-A0A7C7CXZ7-F1
#
_entry.id   AF-A0A7C7CXZ7-F1
#
_cell.length_a   1.000
_cell.length_b   1.000
_cell.length_c   1.000
_cell.angle_alpha   90.00
_cell.angle_beta   90.00
_cell.angle_gamma   90.00
#
_symmetry.space_group_name_H-M   'P 1'
#
loop_
_entity.id
_entity.type
_entity.pdbx_description
1 polymer ?
#
loop_
_entity_poly.entity_id
_entity_poly.type
_entity_poly.pdbx_seq_one_letter_code
_entity_poly.pdbx_strand_id
1 'polypeptide(L)'
;MDRQKLIWTVVCVVGALGLIINAVTRDAGSVYVKNVDHEFALVEDEKWVDVTSDDALDYDLEGKERINWSSEEQANYRDYQEANKAKPSQSKYSFSLSRTFGVWVAAMFTLFIMSFLFKDNPFYKFAESVVVGVSAAYWMVVGFWDVIIPNMFGKLSPSFINSWAMPGLEGEADLLYLVPLVLGIMLLWRLAPSGTWISRWPLAFIIGTTAGIRLMGFIHADFLSQIRNSIIPLAVFENG
;
A
#
# COMPACT_ATOMS: atom_id res chain seq x y z
N MET A 1 33.58 30.67 13.37
CA MET A 1 32.38 29.91 12.96
C MET A 1 31.70 30.70 11.86
N ASP A 2 31.43 30.07 10.71
CA ASP A 2 30.88 30.76 9.54
C ASP A 2 29.47 31.31 9.85
N ARG A 3 29.14 32.53 9.40
CA ARG A 3 27.90 33.22 9.81
C ARG A 3 26.65 32.42 9.42
N GLN A 4 26.70 31.70 8.29
CA GLN A 4 25.65 30.77 7.88
C GLN A 4 25.49 29.59 8.86
N LYS A 5 26.60 28.99 9.32
CA LYS A 5 26.54 27.88 10.28
C LYS A 5 25.93 28.33 11.61
N LEU A 6 26.24 29.55 12.05
CA LEU A 6 25.70 30.11 13.29
C LEU A 6 24.18 30.34 13.21
N ILE A 7 23.67 30.86 12.09
CA ILE A 7 22.22 31.06 11.87
C ILE A 7 21.49 29.71 11.91
N TRP A 8 21.98 28.71 11.18
CA TRP A 8 21.35 27.39 11.15
C TRP A 8 21.38 26.69 12.51
N THR A 9 22.47 26.78 13.25
CA THR A 9 22.56 26.22 14.61
C THR A 9 21.54 26.88 15.55
N VAL A 10 21.38 28.21 15.50
CA VAL A 10 20.40 28.92 16.33
C VAL A 10 18.97 28.52 15.96
N VAL A 11 18.65 28.43 14.67
CA VAL A 11 17.32 28.01 14.20
C VAL A 11 17.00 26.58 14.67
N CYS A 12 17.94 25.64 14.54
CA CYS A 12 17.75 24.26 15.00
C CYS A 12 17.58 24.17 16.52
N VAL A 13 18.36 24.92 17.29
CA VAL A 13 18.29 24.91 18.76
C VAL A 13 16.98 25.53 19.26
N VAL A 14 16.56 26.67 18.70
CA VAL A 14 15.29 27.32 19.06
C VAL A 14 14.11 26.47 18.62
N GLY A 15 14.16 25.87 17.43
CA GLY A 15 13.15 24.92 16.95
C GLY A 15 13.04 23.68 17.85
N ALA A 16 14.18 23.09 18.23
CA ALA A 16 14.21 21.94 19.15
C ALA A 16 13.68 22.29 20.54
N LEU A 17 14.07 23.43 21.09
CA LEU A 17 13.54 23.92 22.37
C LEU A 17 12.02 24.19 22.29
N GLY A 18 11.54 24.77 21.20
CA GLY A 18 10.11 24.96 20.97
C GLY A 18 9.33 23.65 20.93
N LEU A 19 9.89 22.62 20.26
CA LEU A 19 9.29 21.28 20.23
C LEU A 19 9.30 20.60 21.61
N ILE A 20 10.40 20.71 22.37
CA ILE A 20 10.49 20.15 23.73
C ILE A 20 9.49 20.84 24.67
N ILE A 21 9.40 22.17 24.62
CA ILE A 21 8.42 22.93 25.43
C ILE A 21 7.00 22.50 25.05
N ASN A 22 6.70 22.34 23.76
CA ASN A 22 5.39 21.91 23.30
C ASN A 22 5.08 20.46 23.72
N ALA A 23 6.06 19.55 23.63
CA ALA A 23 5.95 18.17 24.10
C ALA A 23 5.66 18.10 25.61
N VAL A 24 6.34 18.90 26.44
CA VAL A 24 6.15 18.89 27.90
C VAL A 24 4.85 19.59 28.33
N THR A 25 4.45 20.66 27.64
CA THR A 25 3.30 21.48 28.06
C THR A 25 1.97 21.02 27.49
N ARG A 26 1.97 20.38 26.32
CA ARG A 26 0.74 19.98 25.61
C ARG A 26 0.66 18.47 25.35
N ASP A 27 1.60 17.69 25.87
CA ASP A 27 1.75 16.26 25.58
C ASP A 27 1.73 15.99 24.05
N ALA A 28 2.40 16.88 23.32
CA ALA A 28 2.42 16.86 21.87
C ALA A 28 3.21 15.63 21.39
N GLY A 29 2.47 14.57 21.05
CA GLY A 29 3.03 13.31 20.53
C GLY A 29 2.37 12.05 21.09
N SER A 30 1.68 12.13 22.22
CA SER A 30 0.87 11.03 22.77
C SER A 30 -0.49 10.95 22.09
N VAL A 31 -0.91 9.74 21.71
CA VAL A 31 -2.22 9.48 21.13
C VAL A 31 -3.13 8.85 22.19
N TYR A 32 -4.24 9.54 22.46
CA TYR A 32 -5.31 9.08 23.32
C TYR A 32 -6.45 8.52 22.48
N VAL A 33 -7.07 7.47 22.98
CA VAL A 33 -8.18 6.78 22.31
C VAL A 33 -9.38 6.79 23.23
N LYS A 34 -10.55 7.10 22.68
CA LYS A 34 -11.84 6.90 23.35
C LYS A 34 -12.52 5.66 22.76
N ASN A 35 -13.06 4.82 23.63
CA ASN A 35 -13.96 3.74 23.21
C ASN A 35 -15.35 4.35 23.00
N VAL A 36 -15.85 4.26 21.78
CA VAL A 36 -17.19 4.68 21.38
C VAL A 36 -17.97 3.41 21.04
N ASP A 37 -19.03 3.16 21.78
CA ASP A 37 -19.94 2.06 21.50
C ASP A 37 -20.95 2.54 20.46
N HIS A 38 -20.95 1.88 19.30
CA HIS A 38 -21.94 2.06 18.25
C HIS A 38 -22.99 0.97 18.38
N GLU A 39 -24.26 1.36 18.32
CA GLU A 39 -25.39 0.44 18.28
C GLU A 39 -26.01 0.59 16.90
N PHE A 40 -26.06 -0.48 16.12
CA PHE A 40 -26.70 -0.48 14.80
C PHE A 40 -28.00 -1.25 14.85
N ALA A 41 -29.04 -0.72 14.23
CA ALA A 41 -30.32 -1.39 14.05
C ALA A 41 -30.51 -1.81 12.59
N LEU A 42 -31.09 -2.99 12.36
CA LEU A 42 -31.43 -3.47 11.02
C LEU A 42 -32.72 -2.78 10.55
N VAL A 43 -32.60 -1.85 9.60
CA VAL A 43 -33.68 -0.98 9.19
C VAL A 43 -34.51 -1.55 8.03
N GLU A 44 -33.83 -2.09 7.01
CA GLU A 44 -34.36 -2.74 5.79
C GLU A 44 -33.51 -3.99 5.49
N ASP A 45 -33.95 -4.88 4.59
CA ASP A 45 -33.20 -6.08 4.21
C ASP A 45 -31.75 -5.71 3.85
N GLU A 46 -30.79 -6.21 4.65
CA GLU A 46 -29.34 -5.96 4.58
C GLU A 46 -28.84 -4.54 4.92
N LYS A 47 -29.72 -3.60 5.33
CA LYS A 47 -29.32 -2.22 5.66
C LYS A 47 -29.26 -1.98 7.17
N TRP A 48 -28.05 -1.77 7.67
CA TRP A 48 -27.76 -1.41 9.07
C TRP A 48 -27.54 0.11 9.21
N VAL A 49 -28.18 0.73 10.20
CA VAL A 49 -28.04 2.16 10.50
C VAL A 49 -27.64 2.34 11.97
N ASP A 50 -26.67 3.22 12.23
CA ASP A 50 -26.25 3.56 13.60
C ASP A 50 -27.38 4.33 14.29
N VAL A 51 -27.87 3.82 15.42
CA VAL A 51 -28.97 4.39 16.21
C VAL A 51 -28.69 5.82 16.66
N THR A 52 -27.41 6.22 16.75
CA THR A 52 -26.99 7.58 17.12
C THR A 52 -26.76 8.52 15.94
N SER A 53 -26.86 8.02 14.70
CA SER A 53 -26.70 8.83 13.48
C SER A 53 -27.99 9.56 13.11
N ASP A 54 -27.85 10.72 12.45
CA ASP A 54 -28.99 11.50 11.94
C ASP A 54 -29.86 10.68 10.97
N ASP A 55 -29.26 9.72 10.25
CA ASP A 55 -29.94 8.81 9.32
C ASP A 55 -30.95 7.88 10.02
N ALA A 56 -30.81 7.66 11.34
CA ALA A 56 -31.71 6.81 12.11
C ALA A 56 -33.04 7.49 12.43
N LEU A 57 -33.13 8.82 12.31
CA LEU A 57 -34.36 9.59 12.57
C LEU A 57 -35.45 9.34 11.53
N ASP A 58 -35.07 8.90 10.33
CA ASP A 58 -35.97 8.62 9.22
C ASP A 58 -36.65 7.25 9.33
N TYR A 59 -36.28 6.44 10.33
CA TYR A 59 -36.72 5.06 10.45
C TYR A 59 -37.28 4.74 11.84
N ASP A 60 -38.33 3.92 11.89
CA ASP A 60 -38.79 3.35 13.15
C ASP A 60 -37.82 2.25 13.61
N LEU A 61 -37.29 2.38 14.83
CA LEU A 61 -36.24 1.55 15.42
C LEU A 61 -36.76 0.62 16.53
N GLU A 62 -38.07 0.64 16.80
CA GLU A 62 -38.68 -0.22 17.83
C GLU A 62 -38.73 -1.68 17.37
N GLY A 63 -38.22 -2.59 18.20
CA GLY A 63 -38.28 -4.04 17.97
C GLY A 63 -37.34 -4.61 16.89
N LYS A 64 -36.49 -3.77 16.26
CA LYS A 64 -35.52 -4.20 15.25
C LYS A 64 -34.29 -4.88 15.87
N GLU A 65 -33.72 -5.83 15.13
CA GLU A 65 -32.48 -6.51 15.53
C GLU A 65 -31.33 -5.51 15.68
N ARG A 66 -30.52 -5.67 16.72
CA ARG A 66 -29.44 -4.74 17.07
C ARG A 66 -28.10 -5.44 17.19
N ILE A 67 -27.07 -4.77 16.69
CA ILE A 67 -25.67 -5.20 16.85
C ILE A 67 -24.88 -4.08 17.53
N ASN A 68 -24.02 -4.49 18.47
CA ASN A 68 -23.15 -3.58 19.18
C ASN A 68 -21.73 -3.73 18.65
N TRP A 69 -21.11 -2.61 18.33
CA TRP A 69 -19.72 -2.57 17.88
C TRP A 69 -18.98 -1.45 18.58
N SER A 70 -17.86 -1.77 19.22
CA SER A 70 -17.00 -0.78 19.87
C SER A 70 -15.91 -0.32 18.92
N SER A 71 -15.79 1.00 18.73
CA SER A 71 -14.76 1.64 17.92
C SER A 71 -13.79 2.45 18.78
N GLU A 72 -12.53 2.45 18.36
CA GLU A 72 -11.48 3.21 19.00
C GLU A 72 -11.19 4.51 18.22
N GLU A 73 -11.86 5.60 18.61
CA GLU A 73 -11.65 6.91 18.01
C GLU A 73 -10.53 7.68 18.71
N GLN A 74 -9.84 8.57 17.97
CA GLN A 74 -8.82 9.43 18.56
C GLN A 74 -9.45 10.50 19.45
N ALA A 75 -9.01 10.58 20.70
CA ALA A 75 -9.45 11.59 21.66
C ALA A 75 -8.45 12.74 21.76
N ASN A 76 -8.94 13.95 22.07
CA ASN A 76 -8.09 15.09 22.32
C ASN A 76 -7.50 15.02 23.74
N TYR A 77 -6.30 15.58 23.93
CA TYR A 77 -5.61 15.54 25.24
C TYR A 77 -6.43 16.20 26.36
N ARG A 78 -7.13 17.28 26.04
CA ARG A 78 -7.98 18.00 26.99
C ARG A 78 -9.11 17.12 27.53
N ASP A 79 -9.78 16.41 26.63
CA ASP A 79 -10.91 15.52 26.96
C ASP A 79 -10.45 14.34 27.83
N TYR A 80 -9.25 13.79 27.55
CA TYR A 80 -8.62 12.78 28.39
C TYR A 80 -8.36 13.29 29.82
N GLN A 81 -7.79 14.49 29.95
CA GLN A 81 -7.53 15.07 31.27
C GLN A 81 -8.81 15.36 32.06
N GLU A 82 -9.85 15.86 31.39
CA GLU A 82 -11.15 16.13 32.01
C GLU A 82 -11.81 14.83 32.48
N ALA A 83 -11.78 13.78 31.66
CA ALA A 83 -12.28 12.46 32.03
C ALA A 83 -11.50 11.86 33.21
N ASN A 84 -10.16 11.96 33.20
CA ASN A 84 -9.31 11.41 34.26
C ASN A 84 -9.49 12.17 35.60
N LYS A 85 -9.76 13.48 35.55
CA LYS A 85 -10.13 14.29 36.72
C LYS A 85 -11.52 13.95 37.25
N ALA A 86 -12.48 13.69 36.36
CA ALA A 86 -13.85 13.36 36.73
C ALA A 86 -13.96 11.94 37.32
N LYS A 87 -13.25 10.96 36.74
CA LYS A 87 -13.23 9.57 37.20
C LYS A 87 -11.85 8.93 36.90
N PRO A 88 -10.98 8.75 37.92
CA PRO A 88 -9.62 8.23 37.72
C PRO A 88 -9.55 6.74 37.32
N SER A 89 -10.67 6.00 37.32
CA SER A 89 -10.73 4.57 36.93
C SER A 89 -11.62 4.29 35.71
N GLN A 90 -11.88 5.30 34.87
CA GLN A 90 -12.80 5.16 33.75
C GLN A 90 -12.11 4.49 32.54
N SER A 91 -12.67 3.37 32.06
CA SER A 91 -12.19 2.63 30.87
C SER A 91 -12.51 3.30 29.53
N LYS A 92 -13.18 4.45 29.56
CA LYS A 92 -13.67 5.15 28.35
C LYS A 92 -12.55 5.82 27.56
N TYR A 93 -11.49 6.27 28.24
CA TYR A 93 -10.33 6.86 27.58
C TYR A 93 -9.06 6.10 27.97
N SER A 94 -8.26 5.75 26.97
CA SER A 94 -7.02 5.01 27.17
C SER A 94 -5.87 5.65 26.40
N PHE A 95 -4.67 5.50 26.92
CA PHE A 95 -3.44 5.86 26.22
C PHE A 95 -3.07 4.74 25.23
N SER A 96 -2.94 5.07 23.95
CA SER A 96 -2.54 4.10 22.93
C SER A 96 -1.05 4.18 22.68
N LEU A 97 -0.31 3.23 23.24
CA LEU A 97 1.14 3.15 23.08
C LEU A 97 1.53 2.88 21.62
N SER A 98 0.80 2.01 20.93
CA SER A 98 1.07 1.66 19.53
C SER A 98 0.90 2.84 18.58
N ARG A 99 -0.19 3.60 18.69
CA ARG A 99 -0.44 4.79 17.85
C ARG A 99 0.57 5.90 18.16
N THR A 100 0.87 6.12 19.45
CA THR A 100 1.91 7.07 19.88
C THR A 100 3.27 6.74 19.27
N PHE A 101 3.70 5.48 19.38
CA PHE A 101 4.95 5.01 18.80
C PHE A 101 4.97 5.20 17.28
N GLY A 102 3.87 4.85 16.59
CA GLY A 102 3.73 5.04 15.15
C GLY A 102 3.90 6.50 14.70
N VAL A 103 3.30 7.45 15.43
CA VAL A 103 3.43 8.90 15.14
C VAL A 103 4.89 9.35 15.27
N TRP A 104 5.60 8.92 16.32
CA TRP A 104 7.02 9.26 16.50
C TRP A 104 7.90 8.63 15.43
N VAL A 105 7.65 7.38 15.05
CA VAL A 105 8.35 6.73 13.93
C VAL A 105 8.11 7.52 12.63
N ALA A 106 6.86 7.88 12.31
CA ALA A 106 6.54 8.65 11.11
C ALA A 106 7.23 10.03 11.10
N ALA A 107 7.23 10.73 12.24
CA ALA A 107 7.92 12.01 12.39
C ALA A 107 9.44 11.87 12.19
N MET A 108 10.06 10.84 12.78
CA MET A 108 11.49 10.56 12.60
C MET A 108 11.85 10.26 11.14
N PHE A 109 11.08 9.41 10.45
CA PHE A 109 11.32 9.10 9.04
C PHE A 109 11.12 10.34 8.13
N THR A 110 10.17 11.20 8.47
CA THR A 110 10.01 12.50 7.79
C THR A 110 11.27 13.35 7.94
N LEU A 111 11.82 13.46 9.16
CA LEU A 111 13.08 14.16 9.39
C LEU A 111 14.27 13.50 8.67
N PHE A 112 14.32 12.16 8.60
CA PHE A 112 15.38 11.45 7.90
C PHE A 112 15.39 11.75 6.41
N ILE A 113 14.21 11.78 5.76
CA ILE A 113 14.09 12.17 4.35
C ILE A 113 14.47 13.64 4.15
N MET A 114 13.98 14.54 5.01
CA MET A 114 14.33 15.96 4.96
C MET A 114 15.81 16.25 5.26
N SER A 115 16.52 15.32 5.90
CA SER A 115 17.96 15.43 6.14
C SER A 115 18.80 15.44 4.86
N PHE A 116 18.25 15.16 3.68
CA PHE A 116 18.95 15.30 2.41
C PHE A 116 19.56 16.71 2.22
N LEU A 117 18.91 17.74 2.81
CA LEU A 117 19.34 19.14 2.72
C LEU A 117 20.71 19.39 3.39
N PHE A 118 21.11 18.53 4.33
CA PHE A 118 22.34 18.67 5.11
C PHE A 118 23.53 17.84 4.56
N LYS A 119 23.53 17.52 3.25
CA LYS A 119 24.53 16.66 2.58
C LYS A 119 24.45 15.19 3.07
N ASP A 120 25.11 14.26 2.37
CA ASP A 120 25.07 12.79 2.58
C ASP A 120 25.10 12.34 4.05
N ASN A 121 23.93 12.18 4.66
CA ASN A 121 23.76 11.74 6.06
C ASN A 121 23.36 10.25 6.09
N PRO A 122 23.96 9.41 6.96
CA PRO A 122 23.52 8.04 7.18
C PRO A 122 22.00 7.88 7.40
N PHE A 123 21.35 8.82 8.08
CA PHE A 123 19.90 8.79 8.31
C PHE A 123 19.08 8.88 7.03
N TYR A 124 19.50 9.74 6.09
CA TYR A 124 18.87 9.85 4.78
C TYR A 124 19.01 8.56 3.98
N LYS A 125 20.24 8.01 3.89
CA LYS A 125 20.52 6.76 3.16
C LYS A 125 19.75 5.57 3.73
N PHE A 126 19.57 5.52 5.05
CA PHE A 126 18.73 4.52 5.69
C PHE A 126 17.26 4.67 5.27
N ALA A 127 16.68 5.87 5.38
CA ALA A 127 15.30 6.10 4.96
C ALA A 127 15.08 5.80 3.47
N GLU A 128 16.01 6.22 2.60
CA GLU A 128 15.99 5.90 1.17
C GLU A 128 16.00 4.38 0.93
N SER A 129 16.90 3.65 1.59
CA SER A 129 16.98 2.19 1.47
C SER A 129 15.71 1.49 1.96
N VAL A 130 15.09 2.00 3.04
CA VAL A 130 13.81 1.48 3.55
C VAL A 130 12.69 1.72 2.53
N VAL A 131 12.57 2.94 1.97
CA VAL A 131 11.52 3.26 1.00
C VAL A 131 11.67 2.42 -0.28
N VAL A 132 12.89 2.31 -0.81
CA VAL A 132 13.17 1.49 -2.00
C VAL A 132 12.94 0.00 -1.70
N GLY A 133 13.36 -0.48 -0.52
CA GLY A 133 13.16 -1.86 -0.09
C GLY A 133 11.68 -2.23 0.05
N VAL A 134 10.88 -1.38 0.71
CA VAL A 134 9.43 -1.58 0.86
C VAL A 134 8.74 -1.56 -0.51
N SER A 135 9.16 -0.65 -1.41
CA SER A 135 8.62 -0.59 -2.77
C SER A 135 8.91 -1.87 -3.55
N ALA A 136 10.15 -2.39 -3.48
CA ALA A 136 10.52 -3.65 -4.10
C ALA A 136 9.77 -4.86 -3.49
N ALA A 137 9.60 -4.87 -2.17
CA ALA A 137 8.86 -5.91 -1.46
C ALA A 137 7.38 -5.90 -1.84
N TYR A 138 6.74 -4.73 -1.95
CA TYR A 138 5.35 -4.61 -2.39
C TYR A 138 5.16 -5.26 -3.76
N TRP A 139 5.99 -4.91 -4.75
CA TRP A 139 5.93 -5.52 -6.08
C TRP A 139 6.16 -7.02 -6.07
N MET A 140 7.02 -7.53 -5.19
CA MET A 140 7.24 -8.96 -5.02
C MET A 140 6.00 -9.68 -4.48
N VAL A 141 5.35 -9.11 -3.45
CA VAL A 141 4.14 -9.68 -2.84
C VAL A 141 2.98 -9.66 -3.83
N VAL A 142 2.77 -8.53 -4.52
CA VAL A 142 1.76 -8.40 -5.58
C VAL A 142 2.02 -9.40 -6.69
N GLY A 143 3.24 -9.45 -7.23
CA GLY A 143 3.58 -10.42 -8.28
C GLY A 143 3.39 -11.87 -7.82
N PHE A 144 3.67 -12.18 -6.56
CA PHE A 144 3.44 -13.51 -6.01
C PHE A 144 1.95 -13.87 -6.00
N TRP A 145 1.11 -13.04 -5.38
CA TRP A 145 -0.31 -13.34 -5.21
C TRP A 145 -1.13 -13.17 -6.50
N ASP A 146 -0.83 -12.17 -7.32
CA ASP A 146 -1.64 -11.84 -8.50
C ASP A 146 -1.16 -12.56 -9.77
N VAL A 147 0.12 -12.96 -9.83
CA VAL A 147 0.69 -13.58 -11.04
C VAL A 147 1.06 -15.04 -10.78
N ILE A 148 1.91 -15.31 -9.78
CA ILE A 148 2.46 -16.66 -9.57
C ILE A 148 1.38 -17.63 -9.09
N ILE A 149 0.61 -17.27 -8.07
CA ILE A 149 -0.44 -18.15 -7.54
C ILE A 149 -1.48 -18.51 -8.62
N PRO A 150 -2.17 -17.57 -9.29
CA PRO A 150 -3.21 -17.94 -10.25
C PRO A 150 -2.67 -18.52 -11.56
N ASN A 151 -1.65 -17.91 -12.18
CA ASN A 151 -1.23 -18.29 -13.53
C ASN A 151 -0.29 -19.50 -13.58
N MET A 152 0.44 -19.78 -12.50
CA MET A 152 1.31 -20.95 -12.44
C MET A 152 0.69 -22.06 -11.61
N PHE A 153 0.50 -21.83 -10.30
CA PHE A 153 0.05 -22.89 -9.41
C PHE A 153 -1.44 -23.21 -9.54
N GLY A 154 -2.28 -22.21 -9.81
CA GLY A 154 -3.71 -22.39 -10.03
C GLY A 154 -4.02 -23.25 -11.25
N LYS A 155 -3.16 -23.20 -12.28
CA LYS A 155 -3.30 -24.02 -13.50
C LYS A 155 -2.58 -25.37 -13.42
N LEU A 156 -1.51 -25.46 -12.64
CA LEU A 156 -0.75 -26.70 -12.45
C LEU A 156 -1.42 -27.64 -11.43
N SER A 157 -1.97 -27.11 -10.33
CA SER A 157 -2.64 -27.87 -9.28
C SER A 157 -3.86 -27.09 -8.73
N PRO A 158 -4.97 -27.05 -9.49
CA PRO A 158 -6.17 -26.31 -9.10
C PRO A 158 -6.75 -26.77 -7.77
N SER A 159 -6.76 -28.08 -7.49
CA SER A 159 -7.28 -28.65 -6.23
C SER A 159 -6.52 -28.17 -4.99
N PHE A 160 -5.18 -28.07 -5.06
CA PHE A 160 -4.37 -27.61 -3.93
C PHE A 160 -4.59 -26.12 -3.67
N ILE A 161 -4.57 -25.29 -4.72
CA ILE A 161 -4.72 -23.84 -4.61
C ILE A 161 -6.15 -23.46 -4.19
N ASN A 162 -7.17 -24.20 -4.62
CA ASN A 162 -8.55 -24.01 -4.19
C ASN A 162 -8.70 -24.13 -2.66
N SER A 163 -8.03 -25.12 -2.06
CA SER A 163 -8.15 -25.40 -0.63
C SER A 163 -7.48 -24.38 0.30
N TRP A 164 -6.45 -23.68 -0.17
CA TRP A 164 -5.60 -22.85 0.68
C TRP A 164 -5.58 -21.37 0.30
N ALA A 165 -5.50 -21.06 -1.00
CA ALA A 165 -5.20 -19.71 -1.47
C ALA A 165 -6.37 -19.04 -2.19
N MET A 166 -7.14 -19.76 -3.02
CA MET A 166 -8.23 -19.19 -3.82
C MET A 166 -9.44 -20.15 -3.89
N PRO A 167 -10.34 -20.12 -2.89
CA PRO A 167 -11.55 -20.93 -2.90
C PRO A 167 -12.46 -20.53 -4.08
N GLY A 168 -12.93 -21.51 -4.84
CA GLY A 168 -13.77 -21.32 -6.04
C GLY A 168 -13.01 -21.42 -7.37
N LEU A 169 -11.72 -21.75 -7.34
CA LEU A 169 -10.96 -22.05 -8.56
C LEU A 169 -11.36 -23.43 -9.10
N GLU A 170 -12.04 -23.45 -10.25
CA GLU A 170 -12.48 -24.66 -10.95
C GLU A 170 -11.62 -24.88 -12.21
N GLY A 171 -11.10 -26.10 -12.40
CA GLY A 171 -10.30 -26.42 -13.58
C GLY A 171 -9.59 -27.76 -13.48
N GLU A 172 -9.12 -28.24 -14.64
CA GLU A 172 -8.25 -29.42 -14.74
C GLU A 172 -6.78 -29.00 -14.69
N ALA A 173 -5.94 -29.88 -14.15
CA ALA A 173 -4.50 -29.65 -14.07
C ALA A 173 -3.87 -29.72 -15.47
N ASP A 174 -3.23 -28.63 -15.90
CA ASP A 174 -2.47 -28.60 -17.15
C ASP A 174 -0.97 -28.68 -16.87
N LEU A 175 -0.38 -29.82 -17.24
CA LEU A 175 1.04 -30.11 -17.07
C LEU A 175 1.94 -29.23 -17.95
N LEU A 176 1.41 -28.56 -18.98
CA LEU A 176 2.18 -27.62 -19.81
C LEU A 176 2.76 -26.47 -18.98
N TYR A 177 2.11 -26.11 -17.86
CA TYR A 177 2.58 -25.10 -16.91
C TYR A 177 3.82 -25.52 -16.10
N LEU A 178 4.28 -26.76 -16.25
CA LEU A 178 5.58 -27.19 -15.73
C LEU A 178 6.74 -26.48 -16.45
N VAL A 179 6.57 -26.11 -17.72
CA VAL A 179 7.57 -25.33 -18.47
C VAL A 179 7.83 -23.95 -17.82
N PRO A 180 6.82 -23.08 -17.61
CA PRO A 180 7.03 -21.82 -16.90
C PRO A 180 7.48 -22.02 -15.44
N LEU A 181 7.10 -23.12 -14.77
CA LEU A 181 7.61 -23.45 -13.43
C LEU A 181 9.13 -23.65 -13.45
N VAL A 182 9.63 -24.48 -14.36
CA VAL A 182 11.07 -24.74 -14.51
C VAL A 182 11.81 -23.46 -14.87
N LEU A 183 11.28 -22.65 -15.79
CA LEU A 183 11.86 -21.36 -16.14
C LEU A 183 11.86 -20.38 -14.96
N GLY A 184 10.81 -20.38 -14.13
CA GLY A 184 10.73 -19.59 -12.90
C GLY A 184 11.80 -19.99 -11.88
N ILE A 185 11.96 -21.30 -11.64
CA ILE A 185 12.99 -21.85 -10.74
C ILE A 185 14.39 -21.48 -11.27
N MET A 186 14.64 -21.61 -12.57
CA MET A 186 15.90 -21.20 -13.19
C MET A 186 16.20 -19.70 -12.99
N LEU A 187 15.17 -18.85 -12.90
CA LEU A 187 15.33 -17.42 -12.65
C LEU A 187 15.76 -17.13 -11.20
N LEU A 188 15.44 -17.99 -10.23
CA LEU A 188 15.89 -17.85 -8.83
C LEU A 188 17.41 -17.98 -8.68
N TRP A 189 18.09 -18.70 -9.60
CA TRP A 189 19.55 -18.78 -9.62
C TRP A 189 20.24 -17.43 -9.87
N ARG A 190 19.48 -16.41 -10.26
CA ARG A 190 19.97 -15.03 -10.36
C ARG A 190 20.29 -14.39 -9.01
N LEU A 191 19.65 -14.85 -7.93
CA LEU A 191 19.96 -14.38 -6.58
C LEU A 191 21.31 -14.93 -6.08
N ALA A 192 21.78 -16.04 -6.65
CA ALA A 192 23.07 -16.63 -6.30
C ALA A 192 24.20 -16.02 -7.18
N PRO A 193 25.33 -15.59 -6.58
CA PRO A 193 26.41 -14.91 -7.31
C PRO A 193 27.12 -15.82 -8.35
N SER A 194 27.05 -17.14 -8.19
CA SER A 194 27.70 -18.13 -9.06
C SER A 194 26.77 -18.76 -10.11
N GLY A 195 25.46 -18.47 -10.06
CA GLY A 195 24.42 -19.16 -10.83
C GLY A 195 23.96 -18.46 -12.12
N THR A 196 24.51 -17.28 -12.44
CA THR A 196 23.93 -16.35 -13.41
C THR A 196 23.72 -16.93 -14.82
N TRP A 197 24.53 -17.91 -15.25
CA TRP A 197 24.36 -18.57 -16.56
C TRP A 197 22.98 -19.24 -16.72
N ILE A 198 22.46 -19.88 -15.68
CA ILE A 198 21.19 -20.61 -15.73
C ILE A 198 20.02 -19.65 -15.93
N SER A 199 20.09 -18.46 -15.31
CA SER A 199 19.07 -17.41 -15.45
C SER A 199 19.02 -16.75 -16.84
N ARG A 200 20.01 -17.01 -17.71
CA ARG A 200 20.04 -16.44 -19.07
C ARG A 200 18.98 -17.06 -19.99
N TRP A 201 18.61 -18.32 -19.78
CA TRP A 201 17.60 -19.00 -20.61
C TRP A 201 16.19 -18.41 -20.41
N PRO A 202 15.67 -18.26 -19.18
CA PRO A 202 14.41 -17.55 -18.97
C PRO A 202 14.44 -16.11 -19.48
N LEU A 203 15.58 -15.40 -19.33
CA LEU A 203 15.69 -14.02 -19.80
C LEU A 203 15.63 -13.92 -21.33
N ALA A 204 16.28 -14.83 -22.05
CA ALA A 204 16.19 -14.92 -23.50
C ALA A 204 14.74 -15.20 -23.95
N PHE A 205 14.03 -16.08 -23.25
CA PHE A 205 12.61 -16.34 -23.50
C PHE A 205 11.73 -15.11 -23.29
N ILE A 206 11.91 -14.38 -22.18
CA ILE A 206 11.16 -13.14 -21.87
C ILE A 206 11.42 -12.07 -22.94
N ILE A 207 12.69 -11.84 -23.30
CA ILE A 207 13.08 -10.86 -24.31
C ILE A 207 12.52 -11.25 -25.68
N GLY A 208 12.65 -12.52 -26.08
CA GLY A 208 12.11 -13.04 -27.34
C GLY A 208 10.60 -12.88 -27.44
N THR A 209 9.87 -13.22 -26.37
CA THR A 209 8.41 -13.07 -26.30
C THR A 209 8.00 -11.60 -26.37
N THR A 210 8.66 -10.73 -25.62
CA THR A 210 8.36 -9.29 -25.60
C THR A 210 8.67 -8.64 -26.95
N ALA A 211 9.79 -9.00 -27.58
CA ALA A 211 10.15 -8.54 -28.91
C ALA A 211 9.14 -9.02 -29.97
N GLY A 212 8.70 -10.28 -29.89
CA GLY A 212 7.68 -10.83 -30.79
C GLY A 212 6.33 -10.11 -30.68
N ILE A 213 5.84 -9.89 -29.45
CA ILE A 213 4.60 -9.14 -29.21
C ILE A 213 4.72 -7.71 -29.74
N ARG A 214 5.83 -7.02 -29.45
CA ARG A 214 6.07 -5.64 -29.92
C ARG A 214 6.19 -5.56 -31.44
N LEU A 215 6.83 -6.54 -32.07
CA LEU A 215 6.93 -6.62 -33.53
C LEU A 215 5.54 -6.70 -34.16
N MET A 216 4.67 -7.59 -33.65
CA MET A 216 3.29 -7.70 -34.14
C MET A 216 2.50 -6.41 -33.92
N GLY A 217 2.66 -5.77 -32.75
CA GLY A 217 2.04 -4.47 -32.47
C GLY A 217 2.49 -3.39 -33.46
N PHE A 218 3.79 -3.32 -33.74
CA PHE A 218 4.37 -2.38 -34.70
C PHE A 218 3.90 -2.65 -36.14
N ILE A 219 3.76 -3.92 -36.53
CA ILE A 219 3.21 -4.29 -37.83
C ILE A 219 1.78 -3.77 -37.98
N HIS A 220 0.91 -4.08 -37.02
CA HIS A 220 -0.50 -3.73 -37.09
C HIS A 220 -0.77 -2.21 -36.96
N ALA A 221 -0.04 -1.51 -36.09
CA ALA A 221 -0.26 -0.09 -35.84
C ALA A 221 0.43 0.80 -36.89
N ASP A 222 1.72 0.57 -37.11
CA ASP A 222 2.56 1.55 -37.80
C ASP A 222 2.84 1.13 -39.24
N PHE A 223 3.22 -0.13 -39.49
CA PHE A 223 3.54 -0.57 -40.85
C PHE A 223 2.31 -0.61 -41.77
N LEU A 224 1.17 -1.12 -41.29
CA LEU A 224 -0.06 -1.16 -42.11
C LEU A 224 -0.56 0.26 -42.45
N SER A 225 -0.48 1.19 -41.50
CA SER A 225 -0.81 2.60 -41.73
C SER A 225 0.12 3.24 -42.76
N GLN A 226 1.42 2.96 -42.66
CA GLN A 226 2.42 3.44 -43.62
C GLN A 226 2.22 2.87 -45.03
N ILE A 227 1.86 1.58 -45.17
CA ILE A 227 1.53 0.97 -46.47
C ILE A 227 0.24 1.59 -47.03
N ARG A 228 -0.80 1.77 -46.20
CA ARG A 228 -2.06 2.39 -46.65
C ARG A 228 -1.83 3.81 -47.17
N ASN A 229 -0.99 4.60 -46.51
CA ASN A 229 -0.70 5.97 -46.91
C ASN A 229 0.22 6.07 -48.14
N SER A 230 0.96 5.01 -48.48
CA SER A 230 1.78 4.95 -49.68
C SER A 230 1.04 4.43 -50.91
N ILE A 231 -0.14 3.82 -50.73
CA ILE A 231 -1.04 3.46 -51.83
C ILE A 231 -1.75 4.74 -52.29
N ILE A 232 -1.35 5.25 -53.45
CA ILE A 232 -2.02 6.36 -54.12
C ILE A 232 -3.46 5.91 -54.45
N PRO A 233 -4.51 6.64 -54.02
CA PRO A 233 -5.88 6.26 -54.33
C PRO A 233 -6.10 6.29 -55.85
N LEU A 234 -6.52 5.14 -56.40
CA LEU A 234 -6.75 4.98 -57.84
C LEU A 234 -7.95 5.78 -58.36
N ALA A 235 -8.85 6.22 -57.48
CA ALA A 235 -9.92 7.16 -57.80
C ALA A 235 -10.16 8.08 -56.60
N VAL A 236 -9.88 9.37 -56.79
CA VAL A 236 -10.32 10.45 -55.89
C VAL A 236 -11.57 11.03 -56.52
N PHE A 237 -12.74 10.73 -55.95
CA PHE A 237 -13.97 11.40 -56.35
C PHE A 237 -14.04 12.73 -55.60
N GLU A 238 -13.71 13.80 -56.32
CA GLU A 238 -13.88 15.18 -55.88
C GLU A 238 -15.38 15.50 -55.91
N ASN A 239 -16.09 15.14 -54.84
CA ASN A 239 -17.41 15.69 -54.60
C ASN A 239 -17.23 17.00 -53.84
N GLY A 240 -17.69 18.10 -54.46
CA GLY A 240 -17.71 19.44 -53.87
C GLY A 240 -18.57 19.56 -52.61
#